data_AF-A0A1M6THD1-F1
#
_entry.id   AF-A0A1M6THD1-F1
#
_cell.length_a   1.000
_cell.length_b   1.000
_cell.length_c   1.000
_cell.angle_alpha   90.00
_cell.angle_beta   90.00
_cell.angle_gamma   90.00
#
_symmetry.space_group_name_H-M   'P 1'
#
loop_
_entity.id
_entity.type
_entity.pdbx_description
1 polymer ?
#
loop_
_entity_poly.entity_id
_entity_poly.type
_entity_poly.pdbx_seq_one_letter_code
_entity_poly.pdbx_strand_id
1 'polypeptide(L)'
;MNKRGFTLMELLVYMAIVGIVVVIAGQVYSDSTKMRIRTQGMITANEIAENAGVLIRDDVSQMGAKSFLGASGYEAHDAVFIDPYNTDVTKQDYSSFVYKAGSKNDSLYFKKMRYSEDGSYQAVEGISWHVDGTSLVRSCQTIVNEASAVIDDACPKSDPYDVVIAEGVESFKIRPARPAVLSANADAAQLFPPGGGDSFRLLSRIDGTDFFRAILSPENGGVAVTISGFTSNYDATNELYTTERKANQLYASEANGNVGEWSDLCTKVNLNPDTTYELSFTLPRTGNNDNSQTFIPGVDYMSVGFRTTEGNKIEGLRDFSFFPTTAASANSIARTALFKVNSPVEACIAFTFAPYSPLFSSGSIAISQLKLIKVADLNFTFAPGYVPELEDKVNVRAFKDSLVVKKNGETGFSSHIIAVPSNGVGAN
;
A
#
# COMPACT_ATOMS: atom_id res chain seq x y z
N MET A 1 26.38 87.13 -27.83
CA MET A 1 26.38 85.65 -27.98
C MET A 1 27.71 85.12 -27.49
N ASN A 2 27.79 84.67 -26.23
CA ASN A 2 29.02 84.12 -25.65
C ASN A 2 29.22 82.68 -26.12
N LYS A 3 29.96 82.50 -27.22
CA LYS A 3 30.48 81.20 -27.63
C LYS A 3 31.74 80.90 -26.82
N ARG A 4 31.59 80.30 -25.63
CA ARG A 4 32.72 79.66 -24.95
C ARG A 4 33.01 78.36 -25.69
N GLY A 5 34.18 78.31 -26.33
CA GLY A 5 34.67 77.13 -27.02
C GLY A 5 34.86 75.98 -26.02
N PHE A 6 34.33 74.82 -26.38
CA PHE A 6 34.49 73.56 -25.66
C PHE A 6 35.97 73.23 -25.58
N THR A 7 36.52 73.06 -24.37
CA THR A 7 37.94 72.72 -24.22
C THR A 7 38.15 71.24 -24.56
N LEU A 8 39.27 70.91 -25.20
CA LEU A 8 39.56 69.54 -25.65
C LEU A 8 39.51 68.51 -24.51
N MET A 9 39.83 68.94 -23.28
CA MET A 9 39.73 68.12 -22.08
C MET A 9 38.28 67.76 -21.72
N GLU A 10 37.34 68.69 -21.90
CA GLU A 10 35.90 68.47 -21.69
C GLU A 10 35.38 67.41 -22.67
N LEU A 11 35.80 67.48 -23.94
CA LEU A 11 35.40 66.50 -24.98
C LEU A 11 35.91 65.09 -24.69
N LEU A 12 37.13 64.95 -24.17
CA LEU A 12 37.68 63.66 -23.75
C LEU A 12 36.90 63.06 -22.57
N VAL A 13 36.51 63.88 -21.60
CA VAL A 13 35.69 63.42 -20.46
C VAL A 13 34.32 62.94 -20.94
N TYR A 14 33.68 63.66 -21.87
CA TYR A 14 32.41 63.20 -22.45
C TYR A 14 32.55 61.88 -23.22
N MET A 15 33.60 61.70 -24.02
CA MET A 15 33.84 60.43 -24.71
C MET A 15 34.13 59.28 -23.74
N ALA A 16 34.87 59.53 -22.66
CA ALA A 16 35.15 58.54 -21.62
C ALA A 16 33.88 58.12 -20.86
N ILE A 17 33.05 59.09 -20.45
CA ILE A 17 31.79 58.81 -19.76
C ILE A 17 30.83 58.04 -20.69
N VAL A 18 30.69 58.45 -21.94
CA VAL A 18 29.84 57.74 -22.92
C VAL A 18 30.36 56.33 -23.16
N GLY A 19 31.68 56.13 -23.27
CA GLY A 19 32.28 54.81 -23.41
C GLY A 19 31.96 53.87 -22.25
N ILE A 20 32.09 54.36 -21.00
CA ILE A 20 31.74 53.60 -19.80
C ILE A 20 30.24 53.24 -19.79
N VAL A 21 29.37 54.20 -20.12
CA VAL A 21 27.92 53.98 -20.15
C VAL A 21 27.53 52.93 -21.21
N VAL A 22 28.14 52.97 -22.41
CA VAL A 22 27.88 51.99 -23.47
C VAL A 22 28.34 50.58 -23.06
N VAL A 23 29.49 50.46 -22.37
CA VAL A 23 29.98 49.16 -21.88
C VAL A 23 29.04 48.59 -20.81
N ILE A 24 28.63 49.41 -19.83
CA ILE A 24 27.68 48.98 -18.79
C ILE A 24 26.33 48.61 -19.40
N ALA A 25 25.79 49.43 -20.30
CA ALA A 25 24.52 49.14 -20.99
C ALA A 25 24.60 47.87 -21.84
N GLY A 26 25.72 47.64 -22.54
CA GLY A 26 25.98 46.43 -23.32
C GLY A 26 26.04 45.17 -22.45
N GLN A 27 26.73 45.24 -21.30
CA GLN A 27 26.77 44.14 -20.33
C GLN A 27 25.37 43.84 -19.76
N VAL A 28 24.63 44.87 -19.31
CA VAL A 28 23.28 44.71 -18.76
C VAL A 28 22.32 44.12 -19.81
N TYR A 29 22.41 44.54 -21.07
CA TYR A 29 21.57 44.00 -22.15
C TYR A 29 21.91 42.54 -22.48
N SER A 30 23.21 42.21 -22.52
CA SER A 30 23.69 40.84 -22.74
C SER A 30 23.22 39.91 -21.61
N ASP A 31 23.38 40.36 -20.36
CA ASP A 31 22.98 39.58 -19.17
C ASP A 31 21.46 39.42 -19.10
N SER A 32 20.70 40.46 -19.44
CA SER A 32 19.23 40.39 -19.52
C SER A 32 18.76 39.41 -20.60
N THR A 33 19.37 39.45 -21.79
CA THR A 33 19.01 38.53 -22.89
C THR A 33 19.36 37.09 -22.54
N LYS A 34 20.54 36.84 -21.95
CA LYS A 34 20.95 35.52 -21.49
C LYS A 34 20.01 34.99 -20.41
N MET A 35 19.64 35.83 -19.44
CA MET A 35 18.68 35.47 -18.39
C MET A 35 17.31 35.13 -19.00
N ARG A 36 16.81 35.93 -19.94
CA ARG A 36 15.54 35.66 -20.62
C ARG A 36 15.54 34.33 -21.35
N ILE A 37 16.60 34.03 -22.12
CA ILE A 37 16.73 32.77 -22.87
C ILE A 37 16.79 31.58 -21.91
N ARG A 38 17.53 31.69 -20.80
CA ARG A 38 17.60 30.65 -19.78
C ARG A 38 16.26 30.42 -19.09
N THR A 39 15.60 31.49 -18.66
CA THR A 39 14.27 31.39 -18.03
C THR A 39 13.26 30.77 -18.97
N GLN A 40 13.23 31.19 -20.24
CA GLN A 40 12.35 30.60 -21.25
C GLN A 40 12.70 29.12 -21.50
N GLY A 41 13.99 28.77 -21.59
CA GLY A 41 14.45 27.38 -21.73
C GLY A 41 14.01 26.50 -20.57
N MET A 42 14.16 26.98 -19.33
CA MET A 42 13.74 26.28 -18.11
C MET A 42 12.23 26.10 -18.04
N ILE A 43 11.44 27.14 -18.37
CA ILE A 43 9.97 27.05 -18.37
C ILE A 43 9.50 26.03 -19.42
N THR A 44 10.00 26.11 -20.65
CA THR A 44 9.62 25.18 -21.72
C THR A 44 10.08 23.75 -21.41
N ALA A 45 11.27 23.55 -20.84
CA ALA A 45 11.73 22.22 -20.46
C ALA A 45 10.86 21.61 -19.35
N ASN A 46 10.46 22.40 -18.34
CA ASN A 46 9.54 21.96 -17.30
C ASN A 46 8.14 21.66 -17.84
N GLU A 47 7.61 22.51 -18.72
CA GLU A 47 6.31 22.30 -19.37
C GLU A 47 6.28 20.99 -20.17
N ILE A 48 7.33 20.72 -20.97
CA ILE A 48 7.45 19.47 -21.72
C ILE A 48 7.53 18.27 -20.77
N ALA A 49 8.36 18.36 -19.71
CA ALA A 49 8.54 17.26 -18.76
C ALA A 49 7.25 16.96 -17.97
N GLU A 50 6.51 17.99 -17.57
CA GLU A 50 5.25 17.84 -16.83
C GLU A 50 4.13 17.31 -17.72
N ASN A 51 3.95 17.86 -18.93
CA ASN A 51 2.95 17.37 -19.87
C ASN A 51 3.16 15.89 -20.21
N ALA A 52 4.42 15.49 -20.45
CA ALA A 52 4.76 14.09 -20.67
C ALA A 52 4.50 13.23 -19.42
N GLY A 53 4.86 13.71 -18.23
CA GLY A 53 4.66 13.00 -16.96
C GLY A 53 3.18 12.78 -16.62
N VAL A 54 2.32 13.77 -16.88
CA VAL A 54 0.86 13.64 -16.72
C VAL A 54 0.29 12.59 -17.66
N LEU A 55 0.70 12.59 -18.94
CA LEU A 55 0.26 11.57 -19.90
C LEU A 55 0.70 10.16 -19.48
N ILE A 56 1.94 9.98 -19.01
CA ILE A 56 2.43 8.71 -18.47
C ILE A 56 1.58 8.29 -17.27
N ARG A 57 1.30 9.22 -16.35
CA ARG A 57 0.48 8.96 -15.17
C ARG A 57 -0.91 8.46 -15.54
N ASP A 58 -1.59 9.13 -16.47
CA ASP A 58 -2.94 8.75 -16.90
C ASP A 58 -2.95 7.35 -17.50
N ASP A 59 -1.99 7.07 -18.39
CA ASP A 59 -1.83 5.77 -19.03
C ASP A 59 -1.51 4.65 -18.03
N VAL A 60 -0.51 4.84 -17.17
CA VAL A 60 -0.05 3.81 -16.21
C VAL A 60 -1.08 3.59 -15.10
N SER A 61 -1.85 4.62 -14.71
CA SER A 61 -2.92 4.45 -13.72
C SER A 61 -4.04 3.52 -14.21
N GLN A 62 -4.31 3.51 -15.51
CA GLN A 62 -5.33 2.66 -16.13
C GLN A 62 -4.91 1.19 -16.25
N MET A 63 -3.64 0.87 -16.02
CA MET A 63 -3.16 -0.51 -15.98
C MET A 63 -3.83 -1.36 -14.87
N GLY A 64 -4.38 -0.71 -13.85
CA GLY A 64 -5.14 -1.39 -12.80
C GLY A 64 -6.55 -1.82 -13.24
N ALA A 65 -7.10 -1.27 -14.31
CA ALA A 65 -8.46 -1.59 -14.73
C ALA A 65 -8.48 -2.89 -15.55
N LYS A 66 -8.98 -3.98 -14.94
CA LYS A 66 -8.97 -5.34 -15.51
C LYS A 66 -10.33 -6.01 -15.57
N SER A 67 -11.35 -5.37 -15.01
CA SER A 67 -12.70 -5.90 -14.96
C SER A 67 -13.70 -4.95 -15.63
N PHE A 68 -14.75 -5.49 -16.19
CA PHE A 68 -15.87 -4.76 -16.76
C PHE A 68 -17.19 -5.41 -16.32
N LEU A 69 -18.29 -4.66 -16.39
CA LEU A 69 -19.61 -5.21 -16.10
C LEU A 69 -20.14 -5.92 -17.35
N GLY A 70 -20.09 -7.25 -17.33
CA GLY A 70 -20.72 -8.12 -18.32
C GLY A 70 -22.17 -8.46 -17.98
N ALA A 71 -22.78 -9.32 -18.80
CA ALA A 71 -24.18 -9.75 -18.60
C ALA A 71 -24.35 -10.60 -17.32
N SER A 72 -23.29 -11.24 -16.84
CA SER A 72 -23.30 -12.13 -15.67
C SER A 72 -22.72 -11.51 -14.39
N GLY A 73 -22.24 -10.27 -14.45
CA GLY A 73 -21.58 -9.57 -13.34
C GLY A 73 -20.25 -8.93 -13.76
N TYR A 74 -19.36 -8.69 -12.81
CA TYR A 74 -18.02 -8.21 -13.12
C TYR A 74 -17.16 -9.36 -13.69
N GLU A 75 -16.67 -9.17 -14.91
CA GLU A 75 -15.86 -10.14 -15.65
C GLU A 75 -14.49 -9.52 -15.95
N ALA A 76 -13.44 -10.34 -16.04
CA ALA A 76 -12.10 -9.91 -16.44
C ALA A 76 -11.75 -10.49 -17.81
N HIS A 77 -11.11 -9.70 -18.68
CA HIS A 77 -10.72 -10.17 -20.00
C HIS A 77 -9.27 -10.67 -19.99
N ASP A 78 -9.03 -11.95 -20.27
CA ASP A 78 -7.71 -12.57 -20.13
C ASP A 78 -6.59 -11.89 -20.95
N ALA A 79 -6.95 -11.29 -22.09
CA ALA A 79 -6.00 -10.54 -22.91
C ALA A 79 -5.35 -9.33 -22.22
N VAL A 80 -5.87 -8.86 -21.08
CA VAL A 80 -5.25 -7.79 -20.27
C VAL A 80 -3.96 -8.26 -19.56
N PHE A 81 -3.76 -9.56 -19.44
CA PHE A 81 -2.55 -10.15 -18.86
C PHE A 81 -1.48 -10.35 -19.93
N ILE A 82 -0.21 -10.36 -19.54
CA ILE A 82 0.90 -10.49 -20.48
C ILE A 82 0.91 -11.89 -21.12
N ASP A 83 0.92 -12.94 -20.30
CA ASP A 83 0.97 -14.33 -20.75
C ASP A 83 0.34 -15.29 -19.72
N PRO A 84 -1.00 -15.25 -19.54
CA PRO A 84 -1.69 -16.06 -18.53
C PRO A 84 -1.76 -17.56 -18.88
N TYR A 85 -1.48 -17.93 -20.13
CA TYR A 85 -1.61 -19.31 -20.63
C TYR A 85 -0.27 -19.92 -21.05
N ASN A 86 0.84 -19.44 -20.48
CA ASN A 86 2.13 -20.06 -20.71
C ASN A 86 2.06 -21.57 -20.39
N THR A 87 2.60 -22.39 -21.28
CA THR A 87 2.60 -23.86 -21.12
C THR A 87 3.40 -24.31 -19.89
N ASP A 88 4.36 -23.49 -19.45
CA ASP A 88 5.10 -23.67 -18.21
C ASP A 88 4.44 -22.82 -17.12
N VAL A 89 3.85 -23.47 -16.11
CA VAL A 89 3.12 -22.81 -15.01
C VAL A 89 4.01 -21.81 -14.27
N THR A 90 5.32 -22.07 -14.17
CA THR A 90 6.27 -21.17 -13.51
C THR A 90 6.57 -19.91 -14.32
N LYS A 91 6.16 -19.89 -15.60
CA LYS A 91 6.35 -18.77 -16.52
C LYS A 91 5.04 -18.03 -16.85
N GLN A 92 3.93 -18.38 -16.21
CA GLN A 92 2.67 -17.67 -16.40
C GLN A 92 2.77 -16.25 -15.84
N ASP A 93 2.44 -15.26 -16.66
CA ASP A 93 2.50 -13.85 -16.32
C ASP A 93 1.09 -13.24 -16.25
N TYR A 94 0.52 -13.25 -15.04
CA TYR A 94 -0.75 -12.61 -14.72
C TYR A 94 -0.62 -11.12 -14.37
N SER A 95 0.56 -10.53 -14.58
CA SER A 95 0.69 -9.07 -14.54
C SER A 95 0.21 -8.46 -15.86
N SER A 96 0.04 -7.14 -15.87
CA SER A 96 -0.34 -6.41 -17.08
C SER A 96 0.81 -5.61 -17.68
N PHE A 97 2.06 -5.85 -17.26
CA PHE A 97 3.20 -5.05 -17.72
C PHE A 97 4.46 -5.85 -17.97
N VAL A 98 5.35 -5.29 -18.79
CA VAL A 98 6.73 -5.70 -18.99
C VAL A 98 7.61 -4.49 -18.75
N TYR A 99 8.45 -4.57 -17.74
CA TYR A 99 9.40 -3.53 -17.38
C TYR A 99 10.81 -3.95 -17.80
N LYS A 100 11.57 -3.03 -18.41
CA LYS A 100 13.01 -3.21 -18.64
C LYS A 100 13.75 -2.02 -18.07
N ALA A 101 14.60 -2.28 -17.07
CA ALA A 101 15.49 -1.29 -16.51
C ALA A 101 16.63 -0.98 -17.49
N GLY A 102 16.92 0.30 -17.71
CA GLY A 102 18.13 0.73 -18.39
C GLY A 102 19.07 1.48 -17.46
N SER A 103 20.25 1.87 -17.94
CA SER A 103 21.16 2.71 -17.16
C SER A 103 20.61 4.13 -17.00
N LYS A 104 20.23 4.77 -18.12
CA LYS A 104 19.63 6.11 -18.16
C LYS A 104 18.13 6.12 -18.49
N ASN A 105 17.73 5.25 -19.41
CA ASN A 105 16.37 5.21 -19.94
C ASN A 105 15.76 3.83 -19.70
N ASP A 106 14.68 3.78 -18.95
CA ASP A 106 13.89 2.58 -18.76
C ASP A 106 12.86 2.45 -19.90
N SER A 107 12.25 1.28 -20.06
CA SER A 107 11.08 1.09 -20.92
C SER A 107 9.98 0.34 -20.19
N LEU A 108 8.74 0.74 -20.42
CA LEU A 108 7.55 0.09 -19.88
C LEU A 108 6.58 -0.22 -21.01
N TYR A 109 6.27 -1.50 -21.19
CA TYR A 109 5.11 -1.94 -21.97
C TYR A 109 4.03 -2.41 -21.00
N PHE A 110 2.77 -2.09 -21.24
CA PHE A 110 1.67 -2.60 -20.45
C PHE A 110 0.39 -2.70 -21.27
N LYS A 111 -0.55 -3.50 -20.77
CA LYS A 111 -1.88 -3.65 -21.34
C LYS A 111 -2.91 -3.00 -20.43
N LYS A 112 -3.88 -2.31 -21.03
CA LYS A 112 -5.01 -1.70 -20.31
C LYS A 112 -6.32 -1.99 -21.03
N MET A 113 -7.42 -1.89 -20.30
CA MET A 113 -8.76 -1.91 -20.88
C MET A 113 -9.20 -0.50 -21.25
N ARG A 114 -9.81 -0.35 -22.43
CA ARG A 114 -10.54 0.84 -22.84
C ARG A 114 -12.03 0.63 -22.61
N TYR A 115 -12.65 1.64 -22.03
CA TYR A 115 -14.08 1.69 -21.77
C TYR A 115 -14.73 2.80 -22.60
N SER A 116 -16.02 2.66 -22.89
CA SER A 116 -16.83 3.74 -23.45
C SER A 116 -17.09 4.83 -22.42
N GLU A 117 -17.67 5.93 -22.87
CA GLU A 117 -18.19 7.00 -22.00
C GLU A 117 -19.24 6.50 -20.97
N ASP A 118 -19.97 5.43 -21.28
CA ASP A 118 -20.94 4.80 -20.37
C ASP A 118 -20.31 3.74 -19.43
N GLY A 119 -18.99 3.52 -19.52
CA GLY A 119 -18.25 2.56 -18.71
C GLY A 119 -18.32 1.11 -19.20
N SER A 120 -18.92 0.83 -20.37
CA SER A 120 -18.88 -0.49 -21.00
C SER A 120 -17.49 -0.80 -21.57
N TYR A 121 -17.12 -2.08 -21.62
CA TYR A 121 -15.86 -2.52 -22.22
C TYR A 121 -15.85 -2.31 -23.73
N GLN A 122 -14.74 -1.84 -24.30
CA GLN A 122 -14.59 -1.66 -25.75
C GLN A 122 -13.41 -2.45 -26.31
N ALA A 123 -12.24 -2.39 -25.67
CA ALA A 123 -11.02 -2.97 -26.20
C ALA A 123 -9.96 -3.22 -25.12
N VAL A 124 -8.97 -4.04 -25.45
CA VAL A 124 -7.68 -4.13 -24.74
C VAL A 124 -6.60 -3.51 -25.62
N GLU A 125 -5.86 -2.56 -25.05
CA GLU A 125 -4.80 -1.81 -25.71
C GLU A 125 -3.44 -2.14 -25.08
N GLY A 126 -2.42 -2.30 -25.91
CA GLY A 126 -1.02 -2.36 -25.50
C GLY A 126 -0.38 -1.00 -25.68
N ILE A 127 0.18 -0.46 -24.60
CA ILE A 127 0.90 0.82 -24.60
C ILE A 127 2.36 0.57 -24.27
N SER A 128 3.27 1.21 -25.00
CA SER A 128 4.70 1.18 -24.73
C SER A 128 5.26 2.59 -24.56
N TRP A 129 6.01 2.80 -23.50
CA TRP A 129 6.80 4.01 -23.24
C TRP A 129 8.29 3.67 -23.29
N HIS A 130 9.02 4.34 -24.17
CA HIS A 130 10.46 4.17 -24.30
C HIS A 130 11.11 5.44 -24.87
N VAL A 131 12.44 5.51 -24.81
CA VAL A 131 13.21 6.61 -25.41
C VAL A 131 13.90 6.10 -26.66
N ASP A 132 13.64 6.73 -27.80
CA ASP A 132 14.37 6.52 -29.05
C ASP A 132 15.28 7.73 -29.31
N GLY A 133 16.59 7.49 -29.28
CA GLY A 133 17.60 8.56 -29.31
C GLY A 133 17.45 9.53 -28.14
N THR A 134 16.88 10.72 -28.40
CA THR A 134 16.58 11.77 -27.42
C THR A 134 15.09 12.08 -27.30
N SER A 135 14.24 11.24 -27.87
CA SER A 135 12.80 11.45 -27.96
C SER A 135 12.06 10.42 -27.11
N LEU A 136 11.17 10.89 -26.24
CA LEU A 136 10.24 10.03 -25.52
C LEU A 136 9.11 9.64 -26.48
N VAL A 137 8.97 8.35 -26.72
CA VAL A 137 7.99 7.78 -27.64
C VAL A 137 6.93 7.01 -26.86
N ARG A 138 5.68 7.29 -27.17
CA ARG A 138 4.51 6.53 -26.76
C ARG A 138 4.02 5.73 -27.97
N SER A 139 3.98 4.41 -27.83
CA SER A 139 3.40 3.50 -28.83
C SER A 139 2.07 2.97 -28.35
N CYS A 140 1.05 2.89 -29.20
CA CYS A 140 -0.23 2.28 -28.87
C CYS A 140 -0.70 1.29 -29.94
N GLN A 141 -1.25 0.14 -29.51
CA GLN A 141 -1.86 -0.85 -30.39
C GLN A 141 -3.10 -1.47 -29.75
N THR A 142 -4.20 -1.59 -30.50
CA THR A 142 -5.36 -2.39 -30.06
C THR A 142 -5.08 -3.88 -30.23
N ILE A 143 -5.09 -4.64 -29.13
CA ILE A 143 -4.83 -6.09 -29.10
C ILE A 143 -6.12 -6.87 -29.35
N VAL A 144 -7.18 -6.53 -28.64
CA VAL A 144 -8.51 -7.13 -28.77
C VAL A 144 -9.54 -6.01 -28.78
N ASN A 145 -10.57 -6.13 -29.61
CA ASN A 145 -11.67 -5.18 -29.68
C ASN A 145 -13.00 -5.94 -29.64
N GLU A 146 -14.02 -5.35 -29.03
CA GLU A 146 -15.38 -5.85 -29.17
C GLU A 146 -15.81 -5.71 -30.63
N ALA A 147 -16.63 -6.66 -31.12
CA ALA A 147 -17.05 -6.72 -32.51
C ALA A 147 -17.79 -5.44 -32.98
N SER A 148 -18.41 -4.72 -32.04
CA SER A 148 -19.18 -3.50 -32.28
C SER A 148 -18.39 -2.22 -31.98
N ALA A 149 -17.16 -2.32 -31.47
CA ALA A 149 -16.38 -1.15 -31.08
C ALA A 149 -15.90 -0.37 -32.32
N VAL A 150 -16.03 0.95 -32.28
CA VAL A 150 -15.47 1.84 -33.30
C VAL A 150 -13.95 1.70 -33.27
N ILE A 151 -13.35 1.48 -34.45
CA ILE A 151 -11.90 1.43 -34.61
C ILE A 151 -11.36 2.83 -34.32
N ASP A 152 -10.47 2.90 -33.34
CA ASP A 152 -9.82 4.14 -32.92
C ASP A 152 -8.52 4.31 -33.71
N ASP A 153 -8.43 5.39 -34.51
CA ASP A 153 -7.23 5.75 -35.26
C ASP A 153 -6.05 6.09 -34.32
N ALA A 154 -6.32 6.45 -33.05
CA ALA A 154 -5.28 6.75 -32.06
C ALA A 154 -4.55 5.49 -31.55
N CYS A 155 -5.16 4.31 -31.66
CA CYS A 155 -4.61 3.03 -31.24
C CYS A 155 -4.99 1.93 -32.25
N PRO A 156 -4.37 1.93 -33.45
CA PRO A 156 -4.76 1.03 -34.53
C PRO A 156 -4.51 -0.45 -34.20
N LYS A 157 -5.21 -1.33 -34.92
CA LYS A 157 -5.13 -2.79 -34.72
C LYS A 157 -3.95 -3.44 -35.44
N SER A 158 -3.57 -2.94 -36.62
CA SER A 158 -2.59 -3.59 -37.48
C SER A 158 -1.16 -3.49 -36.94
N ASP A 159 -0.69 -2.26 -36.73
CA ASP A 159 0.68 -1.96 -36.30
C ASP A 159 0.66 -0.96 -35.15
N PRO A 160 1.63 -1.03 -34.21
CA PRO A 160 1.75 -0.02 -33.16
C PRO A 160 1.94 1.38 -33.77
N TYR A 161 1.15 2.36 -33.28
CA TYR A 161 1.27 3.75 -33.67
C TYR A 161 2.17 4.50 -32.71
N ASP A 162 3.33 4.94 -33.20
CA ASP A 162 4.34 5.66 -32.43
C ASP A 162 4.14 7.18 -32.51
N VAL A 163 4.07 7.81 -31.34
CA VAL A 163 3.95 9.26 -31.19
C VAL A 163 5.10 9.77 -30.33
N VAL A 164 5.83 10.76 -30.86
CA VAL A 164 6.84 11.49 -30.09
C VAL A 164 6.15 12.46 -29.15
N ILE A 165 6.31 12.24 -27.85
CA ILE A 165 5.67 13.04 -26.79
C ILE A 165 6.58 14.16 -26.30
N ALA A 166 7.89 13.91 -26.21
CA ALA A 166 8.87 14.90 -25.78
C ALA A 166 10.19 14.72 -26.52
N GLU A 167 10.85 15.82 -26.86
CA GLU A 167 12.21 15.84 -27.42
C GLU A 167 13.22 16.36 -26.38
N GLY A 168 14.49 15.97 -26.53
CA GLY A 168 15.56 16.42 -25.65
C GLY A 168 15.59 15.70 -24.31
N VAL A 169 15.12 14.46 -24.26
CA VAL A 169 15.11 13.63 -23.06
C VAL A 169 16.53 13.24 -22.68
N GLU A 170 16.94 13.60 -21.47
CA GLU A 170 18.25 13.24 -20.91
C GLU A 170 18.18 11.94 -20.10
N SER A 171 17.09 11.75 -19.36
CA SER A 171 16.81 10.50 -18.66
C SER A 171 15.32 10.26 -18.51
N PHE A 172 14.89 9.01 -18.69
CA PHE A 172 13.55 8.55 -18.38
C PHE A 172 13.62 7.34 -17.46
N LYS A 173 13.07 7.44 -16.26
CA LYS A 173 13.02 6.36 -15.28
C LYS A 173 11.58 6.07 -14.90
N ILE A 174 11.22 4.79 -14.86
CA ILE A 174 9.92 4.35 -14.37
C ILE A 174 10.15 3.13 -13.49
N ARG A 175 9.98 3.30 -12.17
CA ARG A 175 10.40 2.30 -11.19
C ARG A 175 9.18 1.62 -10.59
N PRO A 176 9.02 0.30 -10.70
CA PRO A 176 7.98 -0.41 -9.96
C PRO A 176 8.26 -0.31 -8.47
N ALA A 177 7.19 -0.18 -7.67
CA ALA A 177 7.27 -0.30 -6.23
C ALA A 177 7.60 -1.76 -5.86
N ARG A 178 8.47 -1.93 -4.88
CA ARG A 178 8.71 -3.25 -4.28
C ARG A 178 7.46 -3.67 -3.51
N PRO A 179 6.87 -4.84 -3.81
CA PRO A 179 5.75 -5.36 -3.03
C PRO A 179 6.12 -5.50 -1.56
N ALA A 180 5.19 -5.13 -0.67
CA ALA A 180 5.36 -5.37 0.77
C ALA A 180 5.32 -6.88 1.10
N VAL A 181 4.64 -7.68 0.26
CA VAL A 181 4.59 -9.14 0.33
C VAL A 181 5.06 -9.69 -1.01
N LEU A 182 6.16 -10.43 -1.00
CA LEU A 182 6.68 -11.13 -2.17
C LEU A 182 5.91 -12.44 -2.37
N SER A 183 5.74 -12.90 -3.60
CA SER A 183 4.93 -14.07 -3.96
C SER A 183 5.48 -15.38 -3.42
N ALA A 184 6.82 -15.52 -3.32
CA ALA A 184 7.46 -16.61 -2.57
C ALA A 184 7.03 -16.70 -1.09
N ASN A 185 6.40 -15.63 -0.57
CA ASN A 185 5.91 -15.50 0.80
C ASN A 185 4.38 -15.30 0.87
N ALA A 186 3.61 -15.62 -0.18
CA ALA A 186 2.15 -15.50 -0.16
C ALA A 186 1.51 -16.40 0.91
N ASP A 187 2.04 -17.61 1.12
CA ASP A 187 1.68 -18.49 2.25
C ASP A 187 2.21 -17.95 3.60
N ALA A 188 3.20 -17.05 3.57
CA ALA A 188 3.70 -16.29 4.72
C ALA A 188 3.03 -14.91 4.87
N ALA A 189 1.95 -14.65 4.12
CA ALA A 189 1.06 -13.52 4.36
C ALA A 189 0.26 -13.79 5.63
N GLN A 190 -0.28 -15.00 5.83
CA GLN A 190 -0.90 -15.38 7.09
C GLN A 190 0.17 -15.82 8.10
N LEU A 191 0.40 -14.98 9.12
CA LEU A 191 1.30 -15.26 10.23
C LEU A 191 0.65 -16.12 11.32
N PHE A 192 -0.68 -16.08 11.44
CA PHE A 192 -1.42 -16.89 12.39
C PHE A 192 -2.84 -17.21 11.89
N PRO A 193 -3.36 -18.44 12.09
CA PRO A 193 -2.60 -19.65 12.38
C PRO A 193 -1.59 -19.95 11.26
N PRO A 194 -0.43 -20.53 11.57
CA PRO A 194 0.56 -20.85 10.55
C PRO A 194 0.01 -21.87 9.54
N GLY A 195 0.43 -21.74 8.28
CA GLY A 195 -0.01 -22.65 7.20
C GLY A 195 -1.39 -22.37 6.62
N GLY A 196 -1.95 -21.17 6.85
CA GLY A 196 -3.21 -20.72 6.21
C GLY A 196 -4.50 -21.35 6.78
N GLY A 197 -4.41 -22.08 7.91
CA GLY A 197 -5.58 -22.68 8.56
C GLY A 197 -6.40 -21.69 9.40
N ASP A 198 -7.57 -22.13 9.87
CA ASP A 198 -8.45 -21.33 10.74
C ASP A 198 -8.52 -21.85 12.18
N SER A 199 -7.83 -22.95 12.47
CA SER A 199 -7.88 -23.61 13.78
C SER A 199 -6.81 -23.07 14.71
N PHE A 200 -7.22 -22.72 15.92
CA PHE A 200 -6.34 -22.24 16.98
C PHE A 200 -6.80 -22.76 18.34
N ARG A 201 -5.93 -22.66 19.34
CA ARG A 201 -6.29 -22.82 20.75
C ARG A 201 -5.88 -21.58 21.54
N LEU A 202 -6.43 -21.48 22.74
CA LEU A 202 -6.07 -20.44 23.70
C LEU A 202 -5.39 -21.10 24.91
N LEU A 203 -4.43 -20.41 25.51
CA LEU A 203 -3.67 -20.88 26.67
C LEU A 203 -3.79 -19.84 27.79
N SER A 204 -4.25 -20.25 28.97
CA SER A 204 -4.33 -19.33 30.11
C SER A 204 -2.95 -19.04 30.69
N ARG A 205 -2.62 -17.75 30.87
CA ARG A 205 -1.55 -17.34 31.78
C ARG A 205 -2.07 -17.41 33.21
N ILE A 206 -1.29 -18.04 34.07
CA ILE A 206 -1.60 -18.20 35.48
C ILE A 206 -0.35 -17.81 36.27
N ASP A 207 -0.44 -16.79 37.10
CA ASP A 207 0.61 -16.43 38.07
C ASP A 207 0.10 -16.51 39.53
N GLY A 208 -1.21 -16.68 39.71
CA GLY A 208 -1.85 -16.81 41.01
C GLY A 208 -2.03 -15.51 41.78
N THR A 209 -1.59 -14.36 41.24
CA THR A 209 -1.76 -13.04 41.85
C THR A 209 -2.72 -12.18 41.04
N ASP A 210 -2.35 -11.90 39.79
CA ASP A 210 -3.08 -10.96 38.93
C ASP A 210 -3.80 -11.70 37.80
N PHE A 211 -3.26 -12.85 37.36
CA PHE A 211 -3.77 -13.64 36.25
C PHE A 211 -4.30 -15.00 36.69
N PHE A 212 -5.56 -15.25 36.34
CA PHE A 212 -6.33 -16.43 36.74
C PHE A 212 -6.73 -17.28 35.53
N ARG A 213 -6.87 -18.58 35.75
CA ARG A 213 -7.30 -19.54 34.72
C ARG A 213 -8.74 -19.25 34.29
N ALA A 214 -8.99 -19.22 32.97
CA ALA A 214 -10.33 -19.27 32.41
C ALA A 214 -10.66 -20.70 31.94
N ILE A 215 -11.94 -21.00 31.79
CA ILE A 215 -12.44 -22.25 31.21
C ILE A 215 -12.47 -22.08 29.69
N LEU A 216 -11.87 -23.03 28.97
CA LEU A 216 -11.75 -23.00 27.52
C LEU A 216 -12.45 -24.22 26.92
N SER A 217 -13.29 -24.01 25.92
CA SER A 217 -14.03 -25.07 25.24
C SER A 217 -14.06 -24.84 23.72
N PRO A 218 -13.50 -25.75 22.90
CA PRO A 218 -12.69 -26.92 23.29
C PRO A 218 -11.30 -26.53 23.82
N GLU A 219 -10.79 -27.26 24.83
CA GLU A 219 -9.47 -26.99 25.44
C GLU A 219 -8.30 -27.18 24.45
N ASN A 220 -8.42 -28.16 23.54
CA ASN A 220 -7.43 -28.41 22.50
C ASN A 220 -7.54 -27.45 21.30
N GLY A 221 -8.50 -26.54 21.31
CA GLY A 221 -8.74 -25.62 20.20
C GLY A 221 -9.58 -26.18 19.05
N GLY A 222 -9.81 -25.32 18.07
CA GLY A 222 -10.65 -25.56 16.90
C GLY A 222 -10.81 -24.27 16.10
N VAL A 223 -11.81 -24.22 15.21
CA VAL A 223 -12.12 -23.01 14.42
C VAL A 223 -12.75 -21.91 15.28
N ALA A 224 -13.32 -22.31 16.42
CA ALA A 224 -13.87 -21.42 17.43
C ALA A 224 -13.50 -21.94 18.83
N VAL A 225 -13.20 -21.02 19.75
CA VAL A 225 -12.92 -21.32 21.15
C VAL A 225 -13.80 -20.43 22.03
N THR A 226 -14.60 -21.06 22.89
CA THR A 226 -15.42 -20.38 23.89
C THR A 226 -14.65 -20.27 25.20
N ILE A 227 -14.66 -19.06 25.75
CA ILE A 227 -14.02 -18.69 27.01
C ILE A 227 -15.13 -18.42 28.02
N SER A 228 -15.03 -18.99 29.21
CA SER A 228 -15.94 -18.75 30.33
C SER A 228 -15.21 -18.84 31.68
N GLY A 229 -15.93 -18.62 32.78
CA GLY A 229 -15.35 -18.68 34.13
C GLY A 229 -14.34 -17.56 34.38
N PHE A 230 -14.69 -16.33 34.00
CA PHE A 230 -13.81 -15.19 34.19
C PHE A 230 -13.69 -14.84 35.69
N THR A 231 -12.51 -14.35 36.09
CA THR A 231 -12.28 -13.91 37.48
C THR A 231 -12.95 -12.56 37.72
N SER A 232 -13.83 -12.46 38.72
CA SER A 232 -14.55 -11.23 39.04
C SER A 232 -13.68 -10.24 39.83
N ASN A 233 -13.72 -8.96 39.46
CA ASN A 233 -13.28 -7.85 40.33
C ASN A 233 -14.45 -7.19 41.07
N TYR A 234 -15.65 -7.77 41.02
CA TYR A 234 -16.80 -7.34 41.80
C TYR A 234 -16.95 -8.20 43.04
N ASP A 235 -17.00 -7.56 44.21
CA ASP A 235 -17.36 -8.19 45.47
C ASP A 235 -18.89 -8.16 45.61
N ALA A 236 -19.53 -9.30 45.33
CA ALA A 236 -20.98 -9.44 45.42
C ALA A 236 -21.51 -9.35 46.86
N THR A 237 -20.68 -9.56 47.87
CA THR A 237 -21.11 -9.47 49.28
C THR A 237 -21.21 -8.03 49.74
N ASN A 238 -20.24 -7.21 49.32
CA ASN A 238 -20.15 -5.79 49.70
C ASN A 238 -20.70 -4.84 48.65
N GLU A 239 -21.07 -5.35 47.46
CA GLU A 239 -21.52 -4.58 46.30
C GLU A 239 -20.52 -3.51 45.83
N LEU A 240 -19.22 -3.84 45.87
CA LEU A 240 -18.13 -2.93 45.56
C LEU A 240 -17.15 -3.51 44.52
N TYR A 241 -16.52 -2.60 43.77
CA TYR A 241 -15.38 -2.95 42.93
C TYR A 241 -14.13 -3.16 43.79
N THR A 242 -13.48 -4.31 43.62
CA THR A 242 -12.21 -4.63 44.25
C THR A 242 -11.07 -3.81 43.61
N THR A 243 -10.02 -3.56 44.38
CA THR A 243 -8.79 -2.89 43.92
C THR A 243 -7.74 -3.88 43.40
N GLU A 244 -8.02 -5.18 43.45
CA GLU A 244 -7.07 -6.28 43.19
C GLU A 244 -6.74 -6.46 41.69
N ARG A 245 -7.47 -5.80 40.77
CA ARG A 245 -7.18 -5.76 39.32
C ARG A 245 -6.92 -7.12 38.67
N LYS A 246 -7.64 -8.15 39.11
CA LYS A 246 -7.56 -9.51 38.57
C LYS A 246 -7.97 -9.55 37.11
N ALA A 247 -7.34 -10.41 36.33
CA ALA A 247 -7.65 -10.59 34.92
C ALA A 247 -7.50 -12.05 34.48
N ASN A 248 -8.13 -12.39 33.37
CA ASN A 248 -7.82 -13.58 32.59
C ASN A 248 -7.04 -13.14 31.35
N GLN A 249 -5.82 -13.64 31.19
CA GLN A 249 -5.01 -13.40 30.00
C GLN A 249 -4.79 -14.72 29.26
N LEU A 250 -5.11 -14.74 27.98
CA LEU A 250 -5.12 -15.93 27.13
C LEU A 250 -4.21 -15.72 25.92
N TYR A 251 -3.32 -16.66 25.65
CA TYR A 251 -2.39 -16.60 24.52
C TYR A 251 -2.85 -17.50 23.38
N ALA A 252 -2.74 -17.03 22.14
CA ALA A 252 -3.08 -17.82 20.97
C ALA A 252 -1.94 -18.81 20.63
N SER A 253 -2.33 -20.03 20.29
CA SER A 253 -1.43 -21.14 19.94
C SER A 253 -2.06 -22.01 18.86
N GLU A 254 -1.27 -22.86 18.22
CA GLU A 254 -1.76 -23.86 17.26
C GLU A 254 -2.72 -24.85 17.94
N ALA A 255 -3.79 -25.20 17.23
CA ALA A 255 -4.73 -26.22 17.71
C ALA A 255 -4.05 -27.59 17.88
N ASN A 256 -4.54 -28.40 18.81
CA ASN A 256 -4.03 -29.73 19.16
C ASN A 256 -2.54 -29.78 19.56
N GLY A 257 -1.96 -28.65 19.99
CA GLY A 257 -0.58 -28.60 20.47
C GLY A 257 -0.37 -29.30 21.82
N ASN A 258 0.89 -29.39 22.25
CA ASN A 258 1.27 -30.02 23.52
C ASN A 258 0.68 -29.28 24.74
N VAL A 259 0.53 -29.99 25.86
CA VAL A 259 0.17 -29.40 27.17
C VAL A 259 1.44 -28.82 27.80
N GLY A 260 1.34 -27.64 28.42
CA GLY A 260 2.47 -26.96 29.05
C GLY A 260 2.19 -25.49 29.35
N GLU A 261 3.26 -24.76 29.68
CA GLU A 261 3.19 -23.32 29.98
C GLU A 261 2.95 -22.48 28.72
N TRP A 262 2.19 -21.39 28.88
CA TRP A 262 1.82 -20.52 27.76
C TRP A 262 3.03 -19.86 27.10
N SER A 263 4.10 -19.56 27.86
CA SER A 263 5.30 -18.86 27.39
C SER A 263 6.06 -19.65 26.33
N ASP A 264 6.03 -20.98 26.43
CA ASP A 264 6.73 -21.89 25.54
C ASP A 264 5.86 -22.34 24.36
N LEU A 265 4.53 -22.24 24.52
CA LEU A 265 3.56 -22.80 23.60
C LEU A 265 2.81 -21.77 22.77
N CYS A 266 2.89 -20.48 23.10
CA CYS A 266 2.27 -19.45 22.28
C CYS A 266 2.93 -19.38 20.90
N THR A 267 2.13 -19.16 19.86
CA THR A 267 2.67 -19.05 18.50
C THR A 267 3.36 -17.70 18.36
N LYS A 268 4.69 -17.74 18.23
CA LYS A 268 5.53 -16.56 18.06
C LYS A 268 5.38 -16.02 16.64
N VAL A 269 5.06 -14.75 16.53
CA VAL A 269 4.97 -14.02 15.25
C VAL A 269 6.06 -12.96 15.19
N ASN A 270 6.76 -12.90 14.06
CA ASN A 270 7.79 -11.91 13.79
C ASN A 270 7.18 -10.73 13.03
N LEU A 271 7.14 -9.58 13.70
CA LEU A 271 6.62 -8.32 13.18
C LEU A 271 7.79 -7.43 12.79
N ASN A 272 7.79 -6.95 11.57
CA ASN A 272 8.85 -6.11 11.01
C ASN A 272 8.35 -4.68 10.83
N PRO A 273 9.24 -3.67 10.96
CA PRO A 273 8.90 -2.31 10.63
C PRO A 273 8.49 -2.18 9.16
N ASP A 274 7.75 -1.11 8.85
CA ASP A 274 7.25 -0.77 7.52
C ASP A 274 6.28 -1.78 6.87
N THR A 275 5.89 -2.84 7.59
CA THR A 275 4.86 -3.80 7.16
C THR A 275 3.56 -3.51 7.89
N THR A 276 2.44 -3.41 7.16
CA THR A 276 1.11 -3.37 7.77
C THR A 276 0.61 -4.76 8.04
N TYR A 277 0.09 -4.95 9.24
CA TYR A 277 -0.53 -6.18 9.69
C TYR A 277 -2.01 -5.96 9.94
N GLU A 278 -2.80 -6.97 9.65
CA GLU A 278 -4.20 -7.06 10.00
C GLU A 278 -4.40 -8.21 10.97
N LEU A 279 -4.87 -7.88 12.17
CA LEU A 279 -5.42 -8.84 13.11
C LEU A 279 -6.94 -8.86 12.95
N SER A 280 -7.52 -10.00 12.61
CA SER A 280 -8.96 -10.16 12.45
C SER A 280 -9.50 -11.36 13.21
N PHE A 281 -10.71 -11.26 13.74
CA PHE A 281 -11.43 -12.36 14.40
C PHE A 281 -12.93 -12.04 14.49
N THR A 282 -13.76 -13.06 14.65
CA THR A 282 -15.21 -12.92 14.87
C THR A 282 -15.57 -13.24 16.33
N LEU A 283 -16.64 -12.60 16.81
CA LEU A 283 -17.19 -12.80 18.16
C LEU A 283 -18.63 -13.29 18.02
N PRO A 284 -18.85 -14.56 17.67
CA PRO A 284 -20.20 -15.10 17.55
C PRO A 284 -20.89 -15.07 18.92
N ARG A 285 -22.17 -14.69 18.92
CA ARG A 285 -23.00 -14.70 20.11
C ARG A 285 -23.13 -16.13 20.64
N THR A 286 -22.73 -16.35 21.90
CA THR A 286 -22.75 -17.65 22.58
C THR A 286 -24.17 -18.07 23.00
N GLY A 287 -25.07 -17.11 23.24
CA GLY A 287 -26.46 -17.37 23.56
C GLY A 287 -27.34 -16.11 23.63
N ASN A 288 -28.66 -16.31 23.64
CA ASN A 288 -29.60 -15.18 23.67
C ASN A 288 -29.63 -14.43 25.01
N ASN A 289 -29.28 -15.09 26.11
CA ASN A 289 -29.30 -14.54 27.47
C ASN A 289 -27.95 -14.73 28.16
N ASP A 290 -26.85 -14.73 27.41
CA ASP A 290 -25.52 -14.89 28.01
C ASP A 290 -25.15 -13.63 28.81
N ASN A 291 -24.60 -13.83 30.01
CA ASN A 291 -24.24 -12.70 30.89
C ASN A 291 -23.12 -11.83 30.31
N SER A 292 -22.41 -12.26 29.25
CA SER A 292 -21.49 -11.43 28.47
C SER A 292 -22.16 -10.17 27.90
N GLN A 293 -23.48 -10.19 27.70
CA GLN A 293 -24.25 -9.06 27.21
C GLN A 293 -24.41 -7.93 28.25
N THR A 294 -24.08 -8.19 29.51
CA THR A 294 -24.07 -7.19 30.58
C THR A 294 -22.77 -6.39 30.66
N PHE A 295 -21.86 -6.59 29.69
CA PHE A 295 -20.61 -5.84 29.58
C PHE A 295 -20.86 -4.32 29.53
N ILE A 296 -20.12 -3.57 30.34
CA ILE A 296 -20.20 -2.11 30.42
C ILE A 296 -18.88 -1.49 29.93
N PRO A 297 -18.86 -0.85 28.75
CA PRO A 297 -17.68 -0.15 28.25
C PRO A 297 -17.17 0.90 29.25
N GLY A 298 -15.86 0.87 29.52
CA GLY A 298 -15.20 1.78 30.46
C GLY A 298 -15.19 1.30 31.92
N VAL A 299 -15.97 0.25 32.25
CA VAL A 299 -15.92 -0.45 33.54
C VAL A 299 -15.28 -1.81 33.36
N ASP A 300 -15.82 -2.62 32.45
CA ASP A 300 -15.22 -3.89 32.05
C ASP A 300 -14.13 -3.67 31.00
N TYR A 301 -13.10 -4.53 31.04
CA TYR A 301 -12.00 -4.48 30.09
C TYR A 301 -11.92 -5.75 29.25
N MET A 302 -11.88 -5.57 27.93
CA MET A 302 -11.67 -6.59 26.93
C MET A 302 -10.76 -6.05 25.85
N SER A 303 -9.67 -6.76 25.58
CA SER A 303 -8.72 -6.35 24.55
C SER A 303 -7.97 -7.53 23.95
N VAL A 304 -7.50 -7.33 22.73
CA VAL A 304 -6.51 -8.19 22.10
C VAL A 304 -5.26 -7.36 21.81
N GLY A 305 -4.10 -7.94 22.03
CA GLY A 305 -2.85 -7.27 21.76
C GLY A 305 -1.72 -8.25 21.63
N PHE A 306 -0.50 -7.71 21.70
CA PHE A 306 0.72 -8.46 21.50
C PHE A 306 1.58 -8.36 22.75
N ARG A 307 2.18 -9.48 23.13
CA ARG A 307 3.04 -9.60 24.32
C ARG A 307 4.34 -10.30 23.96
N THR A 308 5.39 -10.01 24.70
CA THR A 308 6.64 -10.80 24.61
C THR A 308 6.42 -12.20 25.21
N THR A 309 7.40 -13.08 25.05
CA THR A 309 7.39 -14.42 25.67
C THR A 309 7.36 -14.40 27.20
N GLU A 310 7.80 -13.29 27.81
CA GLU A 310 7.71 -13.04 29.25
C GLU A 310 6.37 -12.41 29.66
N GLY A 311 5.50 -12.13 28.68
CA GLY A 311 4.15 -11.64 28.91
C GLY A 311 4.08 -10.13 29.13
N ASN A 312 5.16 -9.42 28.78
CA ASN A 312 5.25 -7.97 28.86
C ASN A 312 4.59 -7.32 27.65
N LYS A 313 4.05 -6.12 27.82
CA LYS A 313 3.54 -5.31 26.72
C LYS A 313 4.69 -4.81 25.85
N ILE A 314 4.50 -4.84 24.54
CA ILE A 314 5.47 -4.31 23.58
C ILE A 314 5.34 -2.79 23.52
N GLU A 315 6.46 -2.08 23.69
CA GLU A 315 6.48 -0.63 23.64
C GLU A 315 6.04 -0.11 22.26
N GLY A 316 5.21 0.93 22.24
CA GLY A 316 4.68 1.51 21.01
C GLY A 316 3.52 0.74 20.36
N LEU A 317 3.25 -0.50 20.78
CA LEU A 317 2.13 -1.30 20.27
C LEU A 317 0.98 -1.30 21.28
N ARG A 318 -0.16 -0.71 20.88
CA ARG A 318 -1.36 -0.62 21.73
C ARG A 318 -2.21 -1.87 21.60
N ASP A 319 -2.97 -2.15 22.64
CA ASP A 319 -3.98 -3.21 22.62
C ASP A 319 -5.25 -2.67 21.96
N PHE A 320 -5.93 -3.52 21.22
CA PHE A 320 -7.19 -3.22 20.56
C PHE A 320 -8.34 -3.63 21.48
N SER A 321 -9.03 -2.64 22.04
CA SER A 321 -10.24 -2.91 22.81
C SER A 321 -11.36 -3.38 21.90
N PHE A 322 -12.14 -4.36 22.36
CA PHE A 322 -13.30 -4.85 21.64
C PHE A 322 -14.43 -5.18 22.62
N PHE A 323 -15.65 -5.30 22.10
CA PHE A 323 -16.85 -5.51 22.91
C PHE A 323 -17.62 -6.75 22.46
N PRO A 324 -18.34 -7.43 23.38
CA PRO A 324 -19.18 -8.56 23.05
C PRO A 324 -20.26 -8.19 22.03
N THR A 325 -20.65 -9.17 21.23
CA THR A 325 -21.70 -8.99 20.22
C THR A 325 -23.09 -9.06 20.86
N THR A 326 -23.86 -7.98 20.73
CA THR A 326 -25.23 -7.90 21.27
C THR A 326 -26.32 -8.28 20.25
N ALA A 327 -26.01 -8.20 18.95
CA ALA A 327 -26.94 -8.48 17.86
C ALA A 327 -26.62 -9.78 17.13
N ALA A 328 -27.64 -10.62 16.84
CA ALA A 328 -27.44 -11.88 16.12
C ALA A 328 -26.88 -11.68 14.69
N SER A 329 -27.18 -10.55 14.05
CA SER A 329 -26.65 -10.18 12.73
C SER A 329 -25.14 -9.89 12.72
N ALA A 330 -24.53 -9.67 13.89
CA ALA A 330 -23.11 -9.36 14.01
C ALA A 330 -22.23 -10.61 14.25
N ASN A 331 -22.82 -11.82 14.25
CA ASN A 331 -22.09 -13.07 14.45
C ASN A 331 -21.04 -13.36 13.37
N SER A 332 -21.23 -12.85 12.15
CA SER A 332 -20.33 -13.04 11.01
C SER A 332 -19.47 -11.81 10.71
N ILE A 333 -19.57 -10.74 11.50
CA ILE A 333 -18.81 -9.51 11.25
C ILE A 333 -17.44 -9.64 11.89
N ALA A 334 -16.40 -9.67 11.06
CA ALA A 334 -15.02 -9.66 11.52
C ALA A 334 -14.69 -8.34 12.23
N ARG A 335 -14.03 -8.45 13.39
CA ARG A 335 -13.36 -7.35 14.08
C ARG A 335 -11.96 -7.28 13.51
N THR A 336 -11.64 -6.17 12.85
CA THR A 336 -10.37 -6.00 12.13
C THR A 336 -9.58 -4.85 12.74
N ALA A 337 -8.31 -5.08 13.00
CA ALA A 337 -7.35 -4.09 13.50
C ALA A 337 -6.13 -4.04 12.58
N LEU A 338 -5.89 -2.88 11.98
CA LEU A 338 -4.70 -2.60 11.17
C LEU A 338 -3.64 -1.89 12.00
N PHE A 339 -2.39 -2.35 11.91
CA PHE A 339 -1.29 -1.76 12.67
C PHE A 339 0.08 -1.95 12.01
N LYS A 340 1.04 -1.17 12.50
CA LYS A 340 2.46 -1.26 12.17
C LYS A 340 3.29 -1.30 13.45
N VAL A 341 4.51 -1.81 13.35
CA VAL A 341 5.51 -1.74 14.43
C VAL A 341 6.64 -0.80 14.03
N ASN A 342 7.23 -0.13 15.02
CA ASN A 342 8.33 0.82 14.78
C ASN A 342 9.71 0.15 14.72
N SER A 343 9.83 -1.06 15.29
CA SER A 343 11.04 -1.86 15.31
C SER A 343 10.68 -3.34 15.12
N PRO A 344 11.63 -4.20 14.71
CA PRO A 344 11.39 -5.64 14.64
C PRO A 344 11.06 -6.18 16.03
N VAL A 345 9.98 -6.96 16.15
CA VAL A 345 9.52 -7.55 17.41
C VAL A 345 9.02 -8.98 17.19
N GLU A 346 9.46 -9.90 18.04
CA GLU A 346 8.85 -11.22 18.21
C GLU A 346 7.77 -11.13 19.29
N ALA A 347 6.55 -11.57 18.99
CA ALA A 347 5.40 -11.41 19.87
C ALA A 347 4.46 -12.61 19.84
N CYS A 348 3.64 -12.75 20.89
CA CYS A 348 2.50 -13.65 20.93
C CYS A 348 1.20 -12.85 21.03
N ILE A 349 0.15 -13.31 20.33
CA ILE A 349 -1.19 -12.71 20.40
C ILE A 349 -1.79 -13.07 21.76
N ALA A 350 -2.26 -12.08 22.48
CA ALA A 350 -2.86 -12.24 23.80
C ALA A 350 -4.20 -11.50 23.92
N PHE A 351 -5.21 -12.22 24.39
CA PHE A 351 -6.50 -11.66 24.81
C PHE A 351 -6.47 -11.39 26.31
N THR A 352 -6.99 -10.25 26.74
CA THR A 352 -7.08 -9.90 28.16
C THR A 352 -8.51 -9.49 28.51
N PHE A 353 -9.04 -10.10 29.57
CA PHE A 353 -10.37 -9.86 30.12
C PHE A 353 -10.24 -9.48 31.59
N ALA A 354 -10.80 -8.34 31.99
CA ALA A 354 -10.93 -7.96 33.40
C ALA A 354 -12.37 -7.50 33.65
N PRO A 355 -13.23 -8.40 34.14
CA PRO A 355 -14.62 -8.08 34.45
C PRO A 355 -14.70 -7.36 35.80
N TYR A 356 -15.40 -6.23 35.81
CA TYR A 356 -15.79 -5.49 37.02
C TYR A 356 -17.31 -5.50 37.21
N SER A 357 -18.08 -5.80 36.16
CA SER A 357 -19.53 -5.91 36.25
C SER A 357 -19.97 -7.20 36.95
N PRO A 358 -21.04 -7.16 37.77
CA PRO A 358 -21.45 -8.29 38.61
C PRO A 358 -21.75 -9.58 37.85
N LEU A 359 -22.34 -9.47 36.66
CA LEU A 359 -22.80 -10.61 35.87
C LEU A 359 -21.81 -11.00 34.77
N PHE A 360 -21.03 -10.06 34.24
CA PHE A 360 -20.12 -10.29 33.11
C PHE A 360 -19.13 -11.43 33.37
N SER A 361 -18.64 -11.56 34.62
CA SER A 361 -17.69 -12.62 35.02
C SER A 361 -18.23 -14.05 34.80
N SER A 362 -19.54 -14.23 34.89
CA SER A 362 -20.25 -15.51 34.66
C SER A 362 -20.68 -15.74 33.22
N GLY A 363 -20.42 -14.78 32.32
CA GLY A 363 -20.72 -14.89 30.90
C GLY A 363 -19.73 -15.77 30.14
N SER A 364 -19.98 -15.90 28.84
CA SER A 364 -19.11 -16.60 27.91
C SER A 364 -18.84 -15.79 26.65
N ILE A 365 -17.61 -15.88 26.13
CA ILE A 365 -17.17 -15.20 24.91
C ILE A 365 -16.59 -16.25 23.97
N ALA A 366 -17.17 -16.38 22.77
CA ALA A 366 -16.60 -17.19 21.71
C ALA A 366 -15.75 -16.31 20.80
N ILE A 367 -14.55 -16.80 20.47
CA ILE A 367 -13.67 -16.23 19.45
C ILE A 367 -13.61 -17.23 18.31
N SER A 368 -13.80 -16.78 17.08
CA SER A 368 -13.65 -17.61 15.89
C SER A 368 -12.87 -16.88 14.80
N GLN A 369 -12.35 -17.65 13.84
CA GLN A 369 -11.66 -17.10 12.65
C GLN A 369 -10.54 -16.10 13.02
N LEU A 370 -9.79 -16.37 14.09
CA LEU A 370 -8.67 -15.54 14.48
C LEU A 370 -7.58 -15.65 13.42
N LYS A 371 -7.20 -14.52 12.81
CA LYS A 371 -6.14 -14.44 11.81
C LYS A 371 -5.23 -13.26 12.07
N LEU A 372 -3.95 -13.45 11.80
CA LEU A 372 -2.99 -12.37 11.64
C LEU A 372 -2.39 -12.47 10.25
N ILE A 373 -2.60 -11.45 9.42
CA ILE A 373 -2.07 -11.41 8.06
C ILE A 373 -1.20 -10.17 7.85
N LYS A 374 -0.20 -10.28 6.97
CA LYS A 374 0.47 -9.14 6.36
C LYS A 374 -0.46 -8.58 5.30
N VAL A 375 -0.81 -7.31 5.43
CA VAL A 375 -1.54 -6.60 4.40
C VAL A 375 -0.53 -6.05 3.42
N ALA A 376 -0.74 -6.33 2.13
CA ALA A 376 -0.07 -5.62 1.06
C ALA A 376 -0.54 -4.15 1.09
N ASP A 377 0.12 -3.34 1.90
CA ASP A 377 -0.23 -1.95 2.12
C ASP A 377 -0.03 -1.11 0.85
N LEU A 378 -0.73 0.03 0.76
CA LEU A 378 -0.54 1.05 -0.29
C LEU A 378 0.74 1.88 -0.08
N ASN A 379 1.54 1.57 0.95
CA ASN A 379 2.80 2.25 1.21
C ASN A 379 3.89 1.71 0.28
N PHE A 380 4.15 2.47 -0.78
CA PHE A 380 5.07 2.10 -1.84
C PHE A 380 6.53 2.36 -1.45
N THR A 381 7.38 1.33 -1.51
CA THR A 381 8.83 1.49 -1.38
C THR A 381 9.48 1.37 -2.76
N PHE A 382 10.38 2.30 -3.10
CA PHE A 382 11.06 2.33 -4.39
C PHE A 382 12.56 2.13 -4.20
N ALA A 383 13.03 0.89 -4.36
CA ALA A 383 14.45 0.57 -4.26
C ALA A 383 15.17 0.87 -5.58
N PRO A 384 16.36 1.52 -5.56
CA PRO A 384 17.17 1.72 -6.76
C PRO A 384 17.55 0.39 -7.43
N GLY A 385 17.30 0.27 -8.73
CA GLY A 385 17.64 -0.94 -9.50
C GLY A 385 16.74 -2.15 -9.25
N TYR A 386 15.63 -1.98 -8.51
CA TYR A 386 14.66 -3.06 -8.33
C TYR A 386 13.97 -3.41 -9.65
N VAL A 387 14.06 -4.69 -10.02
CA VAL A 387 13.32 -5.29 -11.14
C VAL A 387 12.51 -6.43 -10.52
N PRO A 388 11.16 -6.40 -10.61
CA PRO A 388 10.33 -7.45 -10.03
C PRO A 388 10.59 -8.76 -10.76
N GLU A 389 10.75 -9.84 -10.00
CA GLU A 389 10.72 -11.20 -10.54
C GLU A 389 9.32 -11.51 -11.05
N LEU A 390 9.21 -12.48 -11.96
CA LEU A 390 7.94 -12.79 -12.64
C LEU A 390 6.79 -13.02 -11.65
N GLU A 391 7.06 -13.78 -10.58
CA GLU A 391 6.10 -14.07 -9.53
C GLU A 391 5.64 -12.83 -8.76
N ASP A 392 6.52 -11.82 -8.58
CA ASP A 392 6.22 -10.61 -7.81
C ASP A 392 5.50 -9.53 -8.63
N LYS A 393 5.49 -9.65 -9.96
CA LYS A 393 4.88 -8.65 -10.85
C LYS A 393 3.39 -8.44 -10.54
N VAL A 394 2.67 -9.48 -10.11
CA VAL A 394 1.24 -9.39 -9.71
C VAL A 394 1.01 -8.67 -8.37
N ASN A 395 2.07 -8.34 -7.64
CA ASN A 395 1.99 -7.64 -6.37
C ASN A 395 2.57 -6.23 -6.42
N VAL A 396 3.02 -5.78 -7.60
CA VAL A 396 3.43 -4.38 -7.81
C VAL A 396 2.17 -3.51 -7.80
N ARG A 397 2.10 -2.55 -6.86
CA ARG A 397 0.94 -1.68 -6.64
C ARG A 397 1.17 -0.20 -6.98
N ALA A 398 2.37 0.18 -7.39
CA ALA A 398 2.66 1.52 -7.90
C ALA A 398 3.91 1.57 -8.77
N PHE A 399 4.04 2.68 -9.50
CA PHE A 399 5.24 3.06 -10.24
C PHE A 399 5.64 4.47 -9.84
N LYS A 400 6.95 4.76 -9.89
CA LYS A 400 7.48 6.10 -9.76
C LYS A 400 8.15 6.49 -11.07
N ASP A 401 7.60 7.45 -11.78
CA ASP A 401 8.25 8.05 -12.94
C ASP A 401 9.19 9.18 -12.53
N SER A 402 10.21 9.39 -13.35
CA SER A 402 11.12 10.52 -13.25
C SER A 402 11.66 10.81 -14.65
N LEU A 403 11.33 11.99 -15.15
CA LEU A 403 11.71 12.44 -16.48
C LEU A 403 12.55 13.71 -16.37
N VAL A 404 13.68 13.72 -17.09
CA VAL A 404 14.55 14.88 -17.23
C VAL A 404 14.61 15.25 -18.71
N VAL A 405 14.20 16.48 -19.03
CA VAL A 405 14.23 17.04 -20.39
C VAL A 405 15.17 18.22 -20.42
N LYS A 406 15.95 18.37 -21.50
CA LYS A 406 16.90 19.46 -21.68
C LYS A 406 16.52 20.30 -22.89
N LYS A 407 16.36 21.61 -22.68
CA LYS A 407 16.12 22.59 -23.75
C LYS A 407 17.04 23.80 -23.59
N ASN A 408 17.75 24.16 -24.66
CA ASN A 408 18.67 25.30 -24.70
C ASN A 408 19.73 25.32 -23.58
N GLY A 409 20.16 24.13 -23.12
CA GLY A 409 21.14 23.98 -22.04
C GLY A 409 20.55 23.98 -20.63
N GLU A 410 19.26 24.29 -20.47
CA GLU A 410 18.52 24.25 -19.21
C GLU A 410 17.73 22.94 -19.07
N THR A 411 17.55 22.48 -17.84
CA THR A 411 16.91 21.19 -17.53
C THR A 411 15.54 21.40 -16.88
N GLY A 412 14.55 20.65 -17.35
CA GLY A 412 13.28 20.46 -16.68
C GLY A 412 13.18 19.06 -16.06
N PHE A 413 12.42 18.95 -14.98
CA PHE A 413 12.27 17.72 -14.21
C PHE A 413 10.81 17.50 -13.80
N SER A 414 10.31 16.29 -14.00
CA SER A 414 9.04 15.82 -13.43
C SER A 414 9.22 14.46 -12.74
N SER A 415 8.44 14.22 -11.69
CA SER A 415 8.40 12.94 -10.99
C SER A 415 7.09 12.75 -10.26
N HIS A 416 6.41 11.64 -10.56
CA HIS A 416 5.13 11.29 -9.97
C HIS A 416 5.20 9.90 -9.33
N ILE A 417 4.26 9.65 -8.43
CA ILE A 417 3.98 8.32 -7.90
C ILE A 417 2.59 7.95 -8.42
N ILE A 418 2.53 6.85 -9.16
CA ILE A 418 1.35 6.40 -9.90
C ILE A 418 0.89 5.10 -9.25
N ALA A 419 -0.24 5.13 -8.55
CA ALA A 419 -0.82 3.95 -7.94
C ALA A 419 -1.49 3.05 -8.99
N VAL A 420 -1.31 1.74 -8.85
CA VAL A 420 -1.87 0.70 -9.73
C VAL A 420 -2.40 -0.45 -8.86
N PRO A 421 -3.51 -0.23 -8.13
CA PRO A 421 -3.95 -1.12 -7.06
C PRO A 421 -4.31 -2.53 -7.52
N SER A 422 -4.75 -2.68 -8.78
CA SER A 422 -5.33 -3.92 -9.30
C SER A 422 -4.46 -4.57 -10.36
N ASN A 423 -3.14 -4.55 -10.19
CA ASN A 423 -2.20 -5.22 -11.08
C ASN A 423 -2.03 -6.71 -10.71
N GLY A 424 -2.96 -7.58 -11.11
CA GLY A 424 -2.88 -9.04 -10.95
C GLY A 424 -4.21 -9.69 -11.34
N VAL A 425 -4.41 -10.99 -11.11
CA VAL A 425 -5.75 -11.56 -11.09
C VAL A 425 -6.47 -10.94 -9.89
N GLY A 426 -7.61 -10.29 -10.11
CA GLY A 426 -8.42 -9.79 -9.01
C GLY A 426 -8.67 -10.92 -8.02
N ALA A 427 -8.51 -10.65 -6.73
CA ALA A 427 -9.01 -11.55 -5.70
C ALA A 427 -10.49 -11.81 -6.03
N ASN A 428 -10.81 -13.07 -6.35
CA ASN A 428 -12.20 -13.53 -6.45
C ASN A 428 -12.97 -13.24 -5.16
#